data_AF-A0A264Y924-F1
#
_entry.id   AF-A0A264Y924-F1
#
_cell.length_a   1.000
_cell.length_b   1.000
_cell.length_c   1.000
_cell.angle_alpha   90.00
_cell.angle_beta   90.00
_cell.angle_gamma   90.00
#
_symmetry.space_group_name_H-M   'P 1'
#
loop_
_entity.id
_entity.type
_entity.pdbx_description
1 polymer ?
#
loop_
_entity_poly.entity_id
_entity_poly.type
_entity_poly.pdbx_seq_one_letter_code
_entity_poly.pdbx_strand_id
1 'polypeptide(L)'
;MLTLSHLLGINKTELSQYFSQCQNTTFRIWLGEIRFNAVKKMMMENPDFSNDIISSECGFSSRSYLYKIFKEKEGCTPVAWREKQ
;
A
#
# COMPACT_ATOMS: atom_id res chain seq x y z
N MET A 1 12.38 -4.55 1.18
CA MET A 1 13.45 -4.46 2.21
C MET A 1 14.84 -4.53 1.58
N LEU A 2 15.16 -5.51 0.70
CA LEU A 2 16.46 -5.59 0.01
C LEU A 2 16.83 -4.32 -0.78
N THR A 3 15.96 -3.90 -1.70
CA THR A 3 16.21 -2.69 -2.53
C THR A 3 16.44 -1.45 -1.68
N LEU A 4 15.63 -1.25 -0.64
CA LEU A 4 15.75 -0.10 0.26
C LEU A 4 17.04 -0.16 1.09
N SER A 5 17.41 -1.35 1.57
CA SER A 5 18.66 -1.59 2.29
C SER A 5 19.88 -1.23 1.43
N HIS A 6 19.92 -1.68 0.17
CA HIS A 6 21.01 -1.35 -0.75
C HIS A 6 21.06 0.15 -1.06
N LEU A 7 19.90 0.77 -1.31
CA LEU A 7 19.81 2.20 -1.64
C LEU A 7 20.31 3.09 -0.49
N LEU A 8 20.01 2.70 0.75
CA LEU A 8 20.39 3.46 1.94
C LEU A 8 21.77 3.11 2.49
N GLY A 9 22.41 2.05 2.00
CA GLY A 9 23.66 1.53 2.57
C GLY A 9 23.52 0.98 3.99
N ILE A 10 22.30 0.61 4.40
CA ILE A 10 21.95 0.11 5.74
C ILE A 10 21.50 -1.33 5.58
N ASN A 11 21.90 -2.23 6.48
CA ASN A 11 21.51 -3.64 6.36
C ASN A 11 20.05 -3.89 6.76
N LYS A 12 19.50 -5.07 6.44
CA LYS A 12 18.10 -5.41 6.73
C LYS A 12 17.76 -5.39 8.22
N THR A 13 18.71 -5.77 9.08
CA THR A 13 18.51 -5.87 10.53
C THR A 13 18.34 -4.47 11.11
N GLU A 14 19.24 -3.56 10.78
CA GLU A 14 19.17 -2.15 11.16
C GLU A 14 17.88 -1.51 10.65
N LEU A 15 17.51 -1.76 9.39
CA LEU A 15 16.28 -1.24 8.83
C LEU A 15 15.04 -1.81 9.55
N SER A 16 15.05 -3.09 9.92
CA SER A 16 13.96 -3.71 10.68
C SER A 16 13.84 -3.12 12.10
N GLN A 17 14.97 -2.90 12.77
CA GLN A 17 15.04 -2.25 14.08
C GLN A 17 14.52 -0.81 14.01
N TYR A 18 14.89 -0.06 12.96
CA TYR A 18 14.37 1.28 12.73
C TYR A 18 12.84 1.29 12.65
N PHE A 19 12.24 0.39 11.85
CA PHE A 19 10.78 0.34 11.74
C PHE A 19 10.10 -0.01 13.06
N SER A 20 10.63 -0.97 13.82
CA SER A 20 10.01 -1.37 15.08
C SER A 20 10.21 -0.33 16.20
N GLN A 21 11.42 0.22 16.35
CA GLN A 21 11.78 1.10 17.46
C GLN A 21 11.41 2.57 17.22
N CYS A 22 11.57 3.06 15.98
CA CYS A 22 11.37 4.47 15.67
C CYS A 22 10.01 4.74 15.02
N GLN A 23 9.46 3.78 14.27
CA GLN A 23 8.20 3.94 13.53
C GLN A 23 7.04 3.14 14.12
N ASN A 24 7.29 2.37 15.19
CA ASN A 24 6.32 1.49 15.85
C ASN A 24 5.50 0.63 14.85
N THR A 25 6.18 0.12 13.81
CA THR A 25 5.55 -0.63 12.72
C THR A 25 6.53 -1.64 12.13
N THR A 26 6.11 -2.37 11.11
CA THR A 26 7.02 -3.19 10.30
C THR A 26 7.15 -2.56 8.91
N PHE A 27 8.26 -2.83 8.22
CA PHE A 27 8.42 -2.41 6.82
C PHE A 27 7.22 -2.83 5.95
N ARG A 28 6.66 -4.02 6.19
CA ARG A 28 5.52 -4.55 5.43
C ARG A 28 4.26 -3.70 5.64
N ILE A 29 3.95 -3.36 6.89
CA ILE A 29 2.77 -2.55 7.23
C ILE A 29 2.97 -1.13 6.68
N TRP A 30 4.12 -0.52 6.95
CA TRP A 30 4.47 0.82 6.44
C TRP A 30 4.36 0.92 4.92
N LEU A 31 4.94 -0.04 4.18
CA LEU A 31 4.83 -0.06 2.73
C LEU A 31 3.38 -0.30 2.26
N GLY A 32 2.61 -1.07 3.02
CA GLY A 32 1.18 -1.28 2.78
C GLY A 32 0.39 0.03 2.84
N GLU A 33 0.65 0.90 3.81
CA GLU A 33 0.02 2.22 3.91
C GLU A 33 0.34 3.10 2.69
N ILE A 34 1.61 3.15 2.30
CA ILE A 34 2.06 3.93 1.14
C ILE A 34 1.35 3.46 -0.12
N ARG A 35 1.32 2.15 -0.35
CA ARG A 35 0.63 1.55 -1.51
C ARG A 35 -0.87 1.81 -1.47
N PHE A 36 -1.49 1.75 -0.30
CA PHE A 36 -2.92 2.02 -0.16
C PHE A 36 -3.27 3.49 -0.48
N ASN A 37 -2.44 4.43 -0.02
CA ASN A 37 -2.59 5.84 -0.38
C ASN A 37 -2.38 6.08 -1.88
N ALA A 38 -1.42 5.39 -2.49
CA ALA A 38 -1.22 5.43 -3.95
C ALA A 38 -2.45 4.91 -4.72
N VAL A 39 -3.13 3.87 -4.23
CA VAL A 39 -4.39 3.39 -4.82
C VAL A 39 -5.45 4.49 -4.80
N LYS A 40 -5.72 5.10 -3.64
CA LYS A 40 -6.73 6.16 -3.51
C LYS A 40 -6.42 7.33 -4.44
N LYS A 41 -5.15 7.75 -4.51
CA LYS A 41 -4.68 8.78 -5.42
C LYS A 41 -4.93 8.41 -6.89
N MET A 42 -4.50 7.23 -7.31
CA MET A 42 -4.67 6.77 -8.70
C MET A 42 -6.13 6.62 -9.09
N MET A 43 -7.02 6.20 -8.17
CA MET A 43 -8.46 6.14 -8.39
C MET A 43 -9.08 7.50 -8.68
N MET A 44 -8.62 8.56 -7.99
CA MET A 44 -9.10 9.93 -8.22
C MET A 44 -8.53 10.53 -9.51
N GLU A 45 -7.26 10.27 -9.80
CA GLU A 45 -6.59 10.81 -10.99
C GLU A 45 -7.01 10.09 -12.29
N ASN A 46 -7.42 8.82 -12.19
CA ASN A 46 -7.76 7.98 -13.35
C ASN A 46 -9.09 7.24 -13.12
N PRO A 47 -10.25 7.94 -13.21
CA PRO A 47 -11.56 7.35 -12.92
C PRO A 47 -11.88 6.11 -13.77
N ASP A 48 -11.42 6.10 -15.02
CA ASP A 48 -11.66 5.03 -16.00
C ASP A 48 -10.81 3.76 -15.74
N PHE A 49 -9.81 3.82 -14.86
CA PHE A 49 -8.95 2.67 -14.59
C PHE A 49 -9.68 1.64 -13.74
N SER A 50 -9.66 0.38 -14.18
CA SER A 50 -10.24 -0.72 -13.42
C SER A 50 -9.48 -0.96 -12.10
N ASN A 51 -10.16 -1.56 -11.12
CA ASN A 51 -9.52 -1.94 -9.86
C ASN A 51 -8.35 -2.92 -10.06
N ASP A 52 -8.38 -3.71 -11.14
CA ASP A 52 -7.31 -4.66 -11.47
C ASP A 52 -6.03 -3.93 -11.95
N ILE A 53 -6.17 -2.93 -12.81
CA ILE A 53 -5.05 -2.08 -13.25
C ILE A 53 -4.45 -1.36 -12.04
N ILE A 54 -5.27 -0.68 -11.24
CA ILE A 54 -4.78 0.09 -10.09
C ILE A 54 -4.12 -0.81 -9.05
N SER A 55 -4.66 -2.01 -8.82
CA SER A 55 -4.05 -3.01 -7.92
C SER A 55 -2.63 -3.36 -8.37
N SER A 56 -2.45 -3.66 -9.66
CA SER A 56 -1.15 -4.02 -10.24
C SER A 56 -0.16 -2.86 -10.14
N GLU A 57 -0.55 -1.68 -10.59
CA GLU A 57 0.31 -0.48 -10.60
C GLU A 57 0.73 -0.05 -9.18
N CYS A 58 -0.15 -0.22 -8.19
CA CYS A 58 0.16 0.10 -6.80
C CYS A 58 0.88 -1.05 -6.05
N GLY A 59 1.29 -2.12 -6.75
CA GLY A 59 2.10 -3.19 -6.20
C GLY A 59 1.36 -4.15 -5.28
N PHE A 60 0.05 -4.33 -5.46
CA PHE A 60 -0.74 -5.37 -4.79
C PHE A 60 -0.67 -6.68 -5.58
N SER A 61 -0.49 -7.79 -4.86
CA SER A 61 -0.37 -9.11 -5.48
C SER A 61 -1.69 -9.65 -6.05
N SER A 62 -2.83 -9.10 -5.63
CA SER A 62 -4.14 -9.48 -6.17
C SER A 62 -5.22 -8.44 -5.85
N ARG A 63 -6.26 -8.41 -6.69
CA ARG A 63 -7.49 -7.67 -6.44
C ARG A 63 -8.13 -8.06 -5.10
N SER A 64 -8.14 -9.34 -4.75
CA SER A 64 -8.72 -9.82 -3.48
C SER A 64 -8.04 -9.19 -2.27
N TYR A 65 -6.72 -9.01 -2.32
CA TYR A 65 -6.00 -8.34 -1.23
C TYR A 65 -6.35 -6.85 -1.17
N LEU A 66 -6.50 -6.19 -2.32
CA LEU A 66 -6.95 -4.80 -2.36
C LEU A 66 -8.34 -4.64 -1.72
N TYR A 67 -9.30 -5.50 -2.06
CA TYR A 67 -10.65 -5.47 -1.48
C TYR A 67 -10.63 -5.71 0.03
N LYS A 68 -9.77 -6.63 0.51
CA LYS A 68 -9.58 -6.88 1.94
C LYS A 68 -9.08 -5.61 2.66
N ILE A 69 -8.04 -4.96 2.13
CA ILE A 69 -7.50 -3.73 2.74
C ILE A 69 -8.54 -2.61 2.76
N PHE A 70 -9.31 -2.41 1.69
CA PHE A 70 -10.37 -1.40 1.67
C PHE A 70 -11.43 -1.64 2.75
N LYS A 71 -11.86 -2.89 2.96
CA LYS A 71 -12.78 -3.23 4.05
C LYS A 71 -12.17 -2.97 5.43
N GLU A 72 -10.89 -3.29 5.61
CA GLU A 72 -10.19 -3.08 6.88
C GLU A 72 -9.95 -1.60 7.19
N LYS A 73 -9.66 -0.77 6.19
CA LYS A 73 -9.23 0.63 6.39
C LYS A 73 -10.32 1.67 6.20
N GLU A 74 -11.24 1.43 5.26
CA GLU A 74 -12.28 2.39 4.86
C GLU A 74 -13.69 1.85 5.14
N GLY A 75 -13.80 0.61 5.67
CA GLY A 75 -15.08 -0.01 6.02
C GLY A 75 -15.96 -0.38 4.81
N CYS A 76 -15.45 -0.26 3.57
CA CYS A 76 -16.23 -0.49 2.35
C CYS A 76 -15.38 -1.13 1.25
N THR A 77 -15.98 -1.43 0.09
CA THR A 77 -15.24 -1.97 -1.07
C THR A 77 -14.59 -0.83 -1.87
N PRO A 78 -13.57 -1.10 -2.70
CA PRO A 78 -12.97 -0.05 -3.54
C PRO A 78 -13.99 0.64 -4.46
N VAL A 79 -14.98 -0.11 -4.96
CA VAL A 79 -16.06 0.43 -5.81
C VAL A 79 -16.93 1.40 -5.00
N ALA A 80 -17.44 0.96 -3.84
CA ALA A 80 -18.26 1.80 -2.97
C ALA A 80 -17.48 3.01 -2.42
N TRP A 81 -16.16 2.91 -2.29
CA TRP A 81 -15.32 4.03 -1.90
C TRP A 81 -15.23 5.09 -3.01
N ARG A 82 -15.08 4.66 -4.28
CA ARG A 82 -15.07 5.57 -5.44
C ARG A 82 -16.40 6.28 -5.64
N GLU A 83 -17.52 5.59 -5.46
CA GLU A 83 -18.86 6.18 -5.59
C GLU A 83 -19.15 7.30 -4.56
N LYS A 84 -18.37 7.37 -3.49
CA LYS A 84 -18.48 8.41 -2.44
C LYS A 84 -17.59 9.63 -2.68
N GLN A 85 -16.68 9.58 -3.64
CA GLN A 85 -15.81 10.71 -3.97
C GLN A 85 -16.52 11.63 -4.96
#